data_AF-A0A0A9BZZ8-F1
#
_entry.id   AF-A0A0A9BZZ8-F1
#
_cell.length_a   1.000
_cell.length_b   1.000
_cell.length_c   1.000
_cell.angle_alpha   90.00
_cell.angle_beta   90.00
_cell.angle_gamma   90.00
#
_symmetry.space_group_name_H-M   'P 1'
#
loop_
_entity.id
_entity.type
_entity.pdbx_description
1 polymer ?
#
loop_
_entity_poly.entity_id
_entity_poly.type
_entity_poly.pdbx_seq_one_letter_code
_entity_poly.pdbx_strand_id
1 'polypeptide(L)'
;MLNKLVIKVGSFKPKDNGSKITFSDLVRANATLNEAIKSILARRNASQYAIQLLCLQFYLGDESISIGRTVGGTMEIQTVGSAEFAILTKKGRAQCTEDDVLFHGRQLMLFIDACPNTFGGLTCLRLENVRLDESGFPSIFSTCKRLEFLRLNNCDKGMLSFLEVEHPRLGELEMDHCHFEWVHLKWLPKLSTLTFTTWITQQDPLYFGYVPLLQSVSLTNIGLSWHKMLKLSEFLGDATISNLQLNFKSEKIWVQPEGPKLLLPVFQKLRLVNLINISEECDLNWTMFILEGAPSLEEFHITVRDHFCEMLRDEELRKRYAYSEEKKGVDWEGSASGFKHHKLLVLKIFGFRPEDKFVNYVRSVMEAAESLDDIFLFNKLVCERCKHKVPKASRSPWPKKQRFSLRNRIMNGTNSFAVIHFPSSSSH
;
A
#
# COMPACT_ATOMS: atom_id res chain seq x y z
N MET A 1 -30.62 14.91 12.15
CA MET A 1 -29.39 15.60 12.58
C MET A 1 -28.18 14.80 12.12
N LEU A 2 -27.07 15.46 11.74
CA LEU A 2 -25.85 14.77 11.27
C LEU A 2 -25.20 13.97 12.41
N ASN A 3 -25.16 12.64 12.30
CA ASN A 3 -24.41 11.75 13.18
C ASN A 3 -23.00 11.45 12.64
N LYS A 4 -22.72 11.84 11.39
CA LYS A 4 -21.40 11.80 10.75
C LYS A 4 -21.04 13.20 10.29
N LEU A 5 -19.88 13.69 10.69
CA LEU A 5 -19.34 14.98 10.29
C LEU A 5 -18.04 14.74 9.52
N VAL A 6 -18.02 15.08 8.24
CA VAL A 6 -16.84 14.97 7.39
C VAL A 6 -16.56 16.34 6.80
N ILE A 7 -15.49 16.98 7.26
CA ILE A 7 -15.11 18.33 6.81
C ILE A 7 -13.68 18.26 6.29
N LYS A 8 -13.49 18.59 5.01
CA LYS A 8 -12.19 18.58 4.35
C LYS A 8 -11.83 19.97 3.86
N VAL A 9 -10.60 20.41 4.13
CA VAL A 9 -10.11 21.73 3.70
C VAL A 9 -10.17 21.91 2.19
N GLY A 10 -10.09 20.82 1.42
CA GLY A 10 -10.29 20.83 -0.03
C GLY A 10 -11.63 21.41 -0.48
N SER A 11 -12.68 21.33 0.34
CA SER A 11 -14.00 21.90 0.05
C SER A 11 -14.05 23.43 0.15
N PHE A 12 -13.05 24.05 0.78
CA PHE A 12 -12.96 25.50 0.99
C PHE A 12 -11.89 26.16 0.12
N LYS A 13 -11.21 25.39 -0.74
CA LYS A 13 -10.27 25.93 -1.71
C LYS A 13 -11.02 26.67 -2.82
N PRO A 14 -10.42 27.73 -3.40
CA PRO A 14 -10.96 28.34 -4.62
C PRO A 14 -11.16 27.28 -5.70
N LYS A 15 -12.25 27.37 -6.46
CA LYS A 15 -12.43 26.53 -7.65
C LYS A 15 -11.30 26.82 -8.63
N ASP A 16 -10.71 25.76 -9.17
CA ASP A 16 -9.57 25.86 -10.08
C ASP A 16 -9.99 26.53 -11.39
N ASN A 17 -9.77 27.84 -11.48
CA ASN A 17 -10.02 28.66 -12.68
C ASN A 17 -8.76 28.77 -13.55
N GLY A 18 -7.77 27.89 -13.38
CA GLY A 18 -6.49 27.93 -14.11
C GLY A 18 -5.40 28.76 -13.42
N SER A 19 -5.67 29.35 -12.26
CA SER A 19 -4.67 30.04 -11.42
C SER A 19 -4.07 29.08 -10.38
N LYS A 20 -2.74 29.08 -10.22
CA LYS A 20 -2.07 28.29 -9.17
C LYS A 20 -2.56 28.72 -7.78
N ILE A 21 -3.00 27.76 -6.98
CA ILE A 21 -3.41 27.96 -5.58
C ILE A 21 -2.23 28.54 -4.80
N THR A 22 -2.45 29.66 -4.12
CA THR A 22 -1.41 30.35 -3.35
C THR A 22 -1.40 29.90 -1.89
N PHE A 23 -0.31 30.19 -1.17
CA PHE A 23 -0.23 29.92 0.27
C PHE A 23 -1.33 30.63 1.08
N SER A 24 -1.67 31.87 0.70
CA SER A 24 -2.72 32.64 1.38
C SER A 24 -4.10 32.02 1.18
N ASP A 25 -4.36 31.40 0.03
CA ASP A 25 -5.59 30.65 -0.22
C ASP A 25 -5.70 29.42 0.69
N LEU A 26 -4.59 28.72 0.95
CA LEU A 26 -4.56 27.59 1.88
C LEU A 26 -4.84 28.02 3.32
N VAL A 27 -4.26 29.15 3.75
CA VAL A 27 -4.52 29.73 5.09
C VAL A 27 -5.99 30.12 5.22
N ARG A 28 -6.55 30.82 4.22
CA ARG A 28 -7.97 31.23 4.23
C ARG A 28 -8.92 30.02 4.27
N ALA A 29 -8.61 28.98 3.51
CA ALA A 29 -9.37 27.73 3.52
C ALA A 29 -9.33 27.06 4.91
N ASN A 30 -8.16 27.06 5.57
CA ASN A 30 -8.01 26.50 6.92
C ASN A 30 -8.79 27.29 7.98
N ALA A 31 -8.73 28.62 7.93
CA ALA A 31 -9.50 29.50 8.80
C ALA A 31 -11.02 29.31 8.61
N THR A 32 -11.48 29.22 7.36
CA THR A 32 -12.90 28.98 7.05
C THR A 32 -13.36 27.63 7.58
N LEU A 33 -12.54 26.59 7.44
CA LEU A 33 -12.80 25.27 7.99
C LEU A 33 -12.89 25.30 9.52
N ASN A 34 -11.97 25.99 10.20
CA ASN A 34 -11.98 26.15 11.66
C ASN A 34 -13.28 26.81 12.15
N GLU A 35 -13.71 27.90 11.51
CA GLU A 35 -14.97 28.57 11.85
C GLU A 35 -16.20 27.71 11.57
N ALA A 36 -16.19 26.93 10.47
CA ALA A 36 -17.25 25.97 10.18
C ALA A 36 -17.34 24.88 11.27
N ILE A 37 -16.20 24.33 11.71
CA ILE A 37 -16.14 23.33 12.79
C ILE A 37 -16.73 23.91 14.08
N LYS A 38 -16.28 25.09 14.50
CA LYS A 38 -16.79 25.75 15.71
C LYS A 38 -18.30 25.97 15.63
N SER A 39 -18.78 26.55 14.53
CA SER A 39 -20.20 26.86 14.35
C SER A 39 -21.06 25.59 14.35
N ILE A 40 -20.62 24.52 13.68
CA ILE A 40 -21.36 23.25 13.62
C ILE A 40 -21.39 22.60 15.00
N LEU A 41 -20.25 22.47 15.68
CA LEU A 41 -20.15 21.78 16.96
C LEU A 41 -20.84 22.56 18.10
N ALA A 42 -20.74 23.90 18.12
CA ALA A 42 -21.41 24.73 19.11
C ALA A 42 -22.95 24.69 19.03
N ARG A 43 -23.51 24.43 17.84
CA ARG A 43 -24.97 24.33 17.65
C ARG A 43 -25.52 22.94 17.96
N ARG A 44 -24.68 21.97 18.34
CA ARG A 44 -25.13 20.61 18.66
C ARG A 44 -25.66 20.53 20.08
N ASN A 45 -26.80 19.87 20.25
CA ASN A 45 -27.26 19.47 21.57
C ASN A 45 -26.58 18.15 21.96
N ALA A 46 -25.55 18.23 22.81
CA ALA A 46 -24.73 17.09 23.24
C ALA A 46 -25.56 15.98 23.92
N SER A 47 -26.69 16.34 24.55
CA SER A 47 -27.54 15.43 25.33
C SER A 47 -28.43 14.49 24.51
N GLN A 48 -28.65 14.76 23.22
CA GLN A 48 -29.66 14.03 22.43
C GLN A 48 -29.08 13.12 21.34
N TYR A 49 -27.89 13.37 20.80
CA TYR A 49 -27.40 12.65 19.61
C TYR A 49 -25.89 12.45 19.62
N ALA A 50 -25.37 11.23 19.82
CA ALA A 50 -23.92 10.96 19.70
C ALA A 50 -23.38 11.23 18.29
N ILE A 51 -22.09 11.57 18.20
CA ILE A 51 -21.37 11.64 16.91
C ILE A 51 -20.76 10.26 16.67
N GLN A 52 -21.19 9.57 15.61
CA GLN A 52 -20.60 8.28 15.24
C GLN A 52 -19.24 8.46 14.57
N LEU A 53 -19.09 9.49 13.73
CA LEU A 53 -17.87 9.78 13.00
C LEU A 53 -17.60 11.28 12.94
N LEU A 54 -16.40 11.69 13.33
CA LEU A 54 -15.85 13.02 13.14
C LEU A 54 -14.56 12.92 12.33
N CYS A 55 -14.61 13.24 11.04
CA CYS A 55 -13.47 13.16 10.13
C CYS A 55 -13.09 14.57 9.65
N LEU A 56 -11.89 15.02 10.03
CA LEU A 56 -11.38 16.34 9.70
C LEU A 56 -10.11 16.22 8.88
N GLN A 57 -10.03 16.96 7.77
CA GLN A 57 -8.80 17.14 7.00
C GLN A 57 -8.47 18.62 6.91
N PHE A 58 -7.31 19.02 7.42
CA PHE A 58 -6.90 20.43 7.55
C PHE A 58 -5.40 20.59 7.38
N TYR A 59 -4.95 21.83 7.16
CA TYR A 59 -3.54 22.15 7.06
C TYR A 59 -2.93 22.41 8.44
N LEU A 60 -1.75 21.86 8.68
CA LEU A 60 -0.95 22.19 9.86
C LEU A 60 -0.56 23.68 9.85
N GLY A 61 -0.66 24.32 11.02
CA GLY A 61 -0.40 25.74 11.22
C GLY A 61 -1.24 26.33 12.36
N ASP A 62 -1.35 27.66 12.39
CA ASP A 62 -1.89 28.44 13.51
C ASP A 62 -3.31 28.01 13.96
N GLU A 63 -4.18 27.62 13.03
CA GLU A 63 -5.55 27.20 13.38
C GLU A 63 -5.63 25.80 13.99
N SER A 64 -4.56 24.99 13.91
CA SER A 64 -4.58 23.58 14.32
C SER A 64 -4.96 23.44 15.79
N ILE A 65 -4.37 24.25 16.68
CA ILE A 65 -4.66 24.22 18.12
C ILE A 65 -6.12 24.61 18.39
N SER A 66 -6.66 25.60 17.68
CA SER A 66 -8.07 25.99 17.78
C SER A 66 -9.00 24.85 17.36
N ILE A 67 -8.67 24.17 16.25
CA ILE A 67 -9.41 23.00 15.77
C ILE A 67 -9.36 21.91 16.83
N GLY A 68 -8.17 21.56 17.33
CA GLY A 68 -7.98 20.55 18.36
C GLY A 68 -8.79 20.85 19.60
N ARG A 69 -8.65 22.04 20.20
CA ARG A 69 -9.42 22.45 21.39
C ARG A 69 -10.93 22.32 21.20
N THR A 70 -11.45 22.68 20.03
CA THR A 70 -12.88 22.55 19.72
C THR A 70 -13.31 21.09 19.69
N VAL A 71 -12.50 20.21 19.08
CA VAL A 71 -12.77 18.77 19.04
C VAL A 71 -12.63 18.13 20.41
N GLY A 72 -11.57 18.43 21.15
CA GLY A 72 -11.35 17.95 22.51
C GLY A 72 -12.49 18.33 23.44
N GLY A 73 -12.91 19.60 23.43
CA GLY A 73 -14.08 20.04 24.22
C GLY A 73 -15.37 19.32 23.80
N THR A 74 -15.54 19.00 22.52
CA THR A 74 -16.68 18.20 22.03
C THR A 74 -16.63 16.76 22.57
N MET A 75 -15.45 16.13 22.59
CA MET A 75 -15.27 14.77 23.11
C MET A 75 -15.51 14.68 24.62
N GLU A 76 -15.30 15.76 25.36
CA GLU A 76 -15.57 15.84 26.80
C GLU A 76 -17.07 15.91 27.11
N ILE A 77 -17.85 16.62 26.29
CA ILE A 77 -19.29 16.82 26.51
C ILE A 77 -20.19 15.80 25.82
N GLN A 78 -19.67 15.10 24.80
CA GLN A 78 -20.47 14.27 23.91
C GLN A 78 -19.71 13.01 23.50
N THR A 79 -20.42 11.88 23.41
CA THR A 79 -19.83 10.65 22.90
C THR A 79 -19.49 10.78 21.41
N VAL A 80 -18.20 10.64 21.11
CA VAL A 80 -17.66 10.53 19.75
C VAL A 80 -17.17 9.09 19.54
N GLY A 81 -17.77 8.40 18.56
CA GLY A 81 -17.42 7.03 18.19
C GLY A 81 -16.01 6.95 17.60
N SER A 82 -15.87 7.40 16.35
CA SER A 82 -14.60 7.54 15.63
C SER A 82 -14.25 9.02 15.44
N ALA A 83 -12.98 9.36 15.69
CA ALA A 83 -12.44 10.69 15.46
C ALA A 83 -11.14 10.60 14.66
N GLU A 84 -11.12 11.26 13.50
CA GLU A 84 -10.12 11.06 12.48
C GLU A 84 -9.52 12.39 12.04
N PHE A 85 -8.20 12.51 12.16
CA PHE A 85 -7.46 13.66 11.66
C PHE A 85 -6.60 13.25 10.46
N ALA A 86 -6.76 13.98 9.37
CA ALA A 86 -5.81 14.01 8.27
C ALA A 86 -5.12 15.38 8.25
N ILE A 87 -3.90 15.43 8.78
CA ILE A 87 -3.11 16.65 8.92
C ILE A 87 -2.23 16.79 7.69
N LEU A 88 -2.56 17.77 6.86
CA LEU A 88 -1.85 18.07 5.62
C LEU A 88 -0.78 19.15 5.83
N THR A 89 0.20 19.20 4.95
CA THR A 89 1.15 20.32 4.87
C THR A 89 0.84 21.22 3.70
N LYS A 90 1.14 22.52 3.83
CA LYS A 90 0.83 23.51 2.79
C LYS A 90 1.68 23.32 1.52
N LYS A 91 2.84 22.68 1.66
CA LYS A 91 3.68 22.21 0.56
C LYS A 91 3.46 20.71 0.35
N GLY A 92 3.43 20.27 -0.92
CA GLY A 92 3.43 18.84 -1.25
C GLY A 92 4.83 18.24 -1.18
N ARG A 93 4.93 16.91 -1.07
CA ARG A 93 6.19 16.16 -0.92
C ARG A 93 7.35 16.66 -1.79
N ALA A 94 7.13 16.78 -3.10
CA ALA A 94 8.17 17.16 -4.06
C ALA A 94 8.64 18.63 -3.94
N GLN A 95 7.93 19.45 -3.15
CA GLN A 95 8.23 20.86 -2.93
C GLN A 95 8.79 21.12 -1.52
N CYS A 96 8.75 20.14 -0.62
CA CYS A 96 9.25 20.27 0.74
C CYS A 96 10.77 20.14 0.76
N THR A 97 11.44 21.09 1.41
CA THR A 97 12.85 20.98 1.79
C THR A 97 12.99 20.25 3.13
N GLU A 98 14.23 19.93 3.54
CA GLU A 98 14.49 19.39 4.88
C GLU A 98 14.06 20.35 5.99
N ASP A 99 14.28 21.66 5.80
CA ASP A 99 13.85 22.69 6.75
C ASP A 99 12.32 22.74 6.89
N ASP A 100 11.60 22.52 5.79
CA ASP A 100 10.14 22.46 5.80
C ASP A 100 9.64 21.30 6.65
N VAL A 101 10.16 20.08 6.45
CA VAL A 101 9.69 18.89 7.20
C VAL A 101 10.05 18.98 8.69
N LEU A 102 11.18 19.61 9.03
CA LEU A 102 11.56 19.92 10.41
C LEU A 102 10.63 20.98 11.03
N PHE A 103 10.30 22.03 10.28
CA PHE A 103 9.37 23.05 10.72
C PHE A 103 7.98 22.46 10.97
N HIS A 104 7.47 21.63 10.04
CA HIS A 104 6.20 20.92 10.22
C HIS A 104 6.25 19.97 11.43
N GLY A 105 7.36 19.26 11.65
CA GLY A 105 7.54 18.41 12.83
C GLY A 105 7.37 19.18 14.14
N ARG A 106 8.04 20.34 14.28
CA ARG A 106 7.88 21.21 15.46
C ARG A 106 6.44 21.71 15.64
N GLN A 107 5.79 22.11 14.54
CA GLN A 107 4.39 22.56 14.58
C GLN A 107 3.45 21.43 15.01
N LEU A 108 3.69 20.19 14.55
CA LEU A 108 2.90 19.03 14.95
C LEU A 108 3.06 18.74 16.44
N MET A 109 4.29 18.75 16.96
CA MET A 109 4.53 18.51 18.39
C MET A 109 3.86 19.57 19.27
N LEU A 110 4.02 20.86 18.93
CA LEU A 110 3.30 21.95 19.62
C LEU A 110 1.79 21.76 19.62
N PHE A 111 1.24 21.24 18.52
CA PHE A 111 -0.18 20.97 18.41
C PHE A 111 -0.63 19.80 19.29
N ILE A 112 0.14 18.70 19.31
CA ILE A 112 -0.14 17.54 20.17
C ILE A 112 -0.08 17.94 21.64
N ASP A 113 0.97 18.65 22.04
CA ASP A 113 1.20 19.09 23.42
C ASP A 113 0.08 20.05 23.90
N ALA A 114 -0.43 20.90 23.00
CA ALA A 114 -1.52 21.82 23.32
C ALA A 114 -2.91 21.17 23.39
N CYS A 115 -3.08 19.96 22.81
CA CYS A 115 -4.39 19.31 22.65
C CYS A 115 -4.39 17.80 23.02
N PRO A 116 -3.80 17.38 24.17
CA PRO A 116 -3.61 15.96 24.49
C PRO A 116 -4.93 15.17 24.58
N ASN A 117 -6.02 15.78 25.10
CA ASN A 117 -7.34 15.14 25.18
C ASN A 117 -7.91 14.83 23.78
N THR A 118 -7.64 15.71 22.81
CA THR A 118 -8.09 15.51 21.44
C THR A 118 -7.38 14.32 20.82
N PHE A 119 -6.05 14.31 20.89
CA PHE A 119 -5.22 13.24 20.36
C PHE A 119 -5.48 11.90 21.07
N GLY A 120 -5.67 11.92 22.39
CA GLY A 120 -6.06 10.73 23.16
C GLY A 120 -7.41 10.12 22.76
N GLY A 121 -8.30 10.93 22.17
CA GLY A 121 -9.58 10.49 21.62
C GLY A 121 -9.54 10.02 20.16
N LEU A 122 -8.44 10.25 19.43
CA LEU A 122 -8.34 9.91 18.01
C LEU A 122 -8.29 8.39 17.78
N THR A 123 -9.04 7.94 16.79
CA THR A 123 -9.03 6.58 16.27
C THR A 123 -8.24 6.47 14.96
N CYS A 124 -8.10 7.57 14.22
CA CYS A 124 -7.36 7.61 12.96
C CYS A 124 -6.50 8.86 12.87
N LEU A 125 -5.22 8.68 12.55
CA LEU A 125 -4.28 9.77 12.33
C LEU A 125 -3.55 9.57 11.00
N ARG A 126 -3.58 10.59 10.14
CA ARG A 126 -2.82 10.63 8.89
C ARG A 126 -1.90 11.85 8.93
N LEU A 127 -0.60 11.60 8.81
CA LEU A 127 0.45 12.61 8.82
C LEU A 127 1.17 12.62 7.48
N GLU A 128 1.60 13.79 7.04
CA GLU A 128 2.49 13.93 5.90
C GLU A 128 3.61 14.95 6.13
N ASN A 129 4.78 14.68 5.53
CA ASN A 129 5.90 15.63 5.42
C ASN A 129 6.39 16.19 6.77
N VAL A 130 6.61 15.31 7.76
CA VAL A 130 7.13 15.67 9.09
C VAL A 130 8.40 14.90 9.43
N ARG A 131 9.41 15.61 9.94
CA ARG A 131 10.60 15.04 10.58
C ARG A 131 10.49 15.28 12.08
N LEU A 132 10.47 14.21 12.86
CA LEU A 132 10.34 14.26 14.32
C LEU A 132 11.67 13.94 15.00
N ASP A 133 11.86 14.43 16.21
CA ASP A 133 13.01 14.04 17.03
C ASP A 133 12.85 12.63 17.62
N GLU A 134 13.82 12.21 18.44
CA GLU A 134 13.82 10.89 19.08
C GLU A 134 12.55 10.59 19.87
N SER A 135 11.96 11.61 20.50
CA SER A 135 10.79 11.49 21.37
C SER A 135 9.46 11.68 20.65
N GLY A 136 9.46 12.25 19.44
CA GLY A 136 8.23 12.68 18.76
C GLY A 136 7.26 11.53 18.45
N PHE A 137 7.73 10.45 17.82
CA PHE A 137 6.89 9.27 17.57
C PHE A 137 6.44 8.56 18.85
N PRO A 138 7.33 8.28 19.83
CA PRO A 138 6.91 7.79 21.15
C PRO A 138 5.85 8.67 21.83
N SER A 139 5.95 9.99 21.70
CA SER A 139 4.96 10.94 22.21
C SER A 139 3.61 10.81 21.49
N ILE A 140 3.61 10.66 20.16
CA ILE A 140 2.39 10.39 19.38
C ILE A 140 1.72 9.10 19.86
N PHE A 141 2.47 7.99 19.96
CA PHE A 141 1.93 6.68 20.34
C PHE A 141 1.39 6.66 21.78
N SER A 142 2.07 7.33 22.72
CA SER A 142 1.63 7.42 24.11
C SER A 142 0.43 8.36 24.30
N THR A 143 0.36 9.45 23.52
CA THR A 143 -0.75 10.40 23.58
C THR A 143 -2.00 9.85 22.93
N CYS A 144 -1.90 9.19 21.77
CA CYS A 144 -3.05 8.73 20.97
C CYS A 144 -3.65 7.40 21.45
N LYS A 145 -4.13 7.35 22.70
CA LYS A 145 -4.56 6.12 23.41
C LYS A 145 -5.61 5.24 22.70
N ARG A 146 -6.38 5.79 21.76
CA ARG A 146 -7.46 5.09 21.02
C ARG A 146 -7.11 4.82 19.56
N LEU A 147 -5.86 5.03 19.14
CA LEU A 147 -5.47 4.93 17.74
C LEU A 147 -5.64 3.52 17.18
N GLU A 148 -6.48 3.40 16.16
CA GLU A 148 -6.80 2.16 15.44
C GLU A 148 -6.18 2.16 14.03
N PHE A 149 -6.00 3.35 13.43
CA PHE A 149 -5.37 3.52 12.13
C PHE A 149 -4.29 4.61 12.17
N LEU A 150 -3.12 4.32 11.62
CA LEU A 150 -2.05 5.31 11.42
C LEU A 150 -1.54 5.29 9.98
N ARG A 151 -1.46 6.46 9.35
CA ARG A 151 -0.71 6.66 8.12
C ARG A 151 0.41 7.67 8.31
N LEU A 152 1.60 7.28 7.88
CA LEU A 152 2.78 8.11 7.77
C LEU A 152 3.15 8.24 6.28
N ASN A 153 3.20 9.46 5.78
CA ASN A 153 3.60 9.75 4.40
C ASN A 153 4.78 10.72 4.39
N ASN A 154 5.92 10.33 3.84
CA ASN A 154 7.13 11.16 3.85
C ASN A 154 7.49 11.66 5.26
N CYS A 155 7.49 10.73 6.22
CA CYS A 155 7.83 11.01 7.62
C CYS A 155 9.11 10.24 8.02
N ASP A 156 9.97 10.87 8.82
CA ASP A 156 11.23 10.29 9.29
C ASP A 156 11.64 10.82 10.68
N LYS A 157 12.75 10.29 11.22
CA LYS A 157 13.43 10.78 12.42
C LYS A 157 14.85 11.31 12.12
N GLY A 158 15.11 11.70 10.87
CA GLY A 158 16.45 12.02 10.37
C GLY A 158 17.24 10.78 9.88
N MET A 159 18.51 11.00 9.53
CA MET A 159 19.37 9.97 8.94
C MET A 159 19.62 8.79 9.88
N LEU A 160 19.67 7.58 9.32
CA LEU A 160 19.95 6.33 10.03
C LEU A 160 19.04 6.08 11.24
N SER A 161 17.84 6.66 11.21
CA SER A 161 16.91 6.59 12.32
C SER A 161 16.07 5.32 12.28
N PHE A 162 15.66 4.85 13.46
CA PHE A 162 14.79 3.70 13.61
C PHE A 162 13.45 4.12 14.22
N LEU A 163 12.39 3.40 13.83
CA LEU A 163 11.05 3.59 14.36
C LEU A 163 10.64 2.34 15.12
N GLU A 164 10.41 2.46 16.43
CA GLU A 164 9.72 1.43 17.21
C GLU A 164 8.24 1.78 17.33
N VAL A 165 7.38 0.81 17.02
CA VAL A 165 5.92 0.98 17.09
C VAL A 165 5.35 0.02 18.13
N GLU A 166 4.76 0.61 19.17
CA GLU A 166 4.10 -0.10 20.26
C GLU A 166 2.76 0.57 20.54
N HIS A 167 1.65 -0.16 20.30
CA HIS A 167 0.31 0.39 20.49
C HIS A 167 -0.76 -0.71 20.66
N PRO A 168 -1.56 -0.70 21.75
CA PRO A 168 -2.49 -1.79 22.09
C PRO A 168 -3.68 -1.94 21.15
N ARG A 169 -4.02 -0.88 20.40
CA ARG A 169 -5.26 -0.81 19.60
C ARG A 169 -5.02 -0.65 18.11
N LEU A 170 -3.78 -0.42 17.68
CA LEU A 170 -3.50 -0.12 16.28
C LEU A 170 -3.79 -1.36 15.45
N GLY A 171 -4.81 -1.25 14.59
CA GLY A 171 -5.31 -2.31 13.72
C GLY A 171 -4.73 -2.23 12.32
N GLU A 172 -4.33 -1.03 11.88
CA GLU A 172 -3.79 -0.79 10.55
C GLU A 172 -2.68 0.27 10.56
N LEU A 173 -1.57 -0.04 9.87
CA LEU A 173 -0.42 0.83 9.70
C LEU A 173 -0.08 0.98 8.21
N GLU A 174 -0.09 2.23 7.73
CA GLU A 174 0.37 2.60 6.39
C GLU A 174 1.62 3.47 6.48
N MET A 175 2.69 3.06 5.81
CA MET A 175 3.92 3.84 5.66
C MET A 175 4.22 4.04 4.18
N ASP A 176 4.42 5.29 3.77
CA ASP A 176 4.62 5.66 2.37
C ASP A 176 5.78 6.66 2.26
N HIS A 177 6.84 6.30 1.55
CA HIS A 177 8.06 7.11 1.43
C HIS A 177 8.68 7.51 2.80
N CYS A 178 8.62 6.62 3.78
CA CYS A 178 9.27 6.84 5.08
C CYS A 178 10.75 6.45 5.03
N HIS A 179 11.62 7.31 5.56
CA HIS A 179 13.08 7.14 5.55
C HIS A 179 13.57 6.69 6.93
N PHE A 180 13.34 5.41 7.24
CA PHE A 180 13.91 4.74 8.41
C PHE A 180 14.94 3.70 7.95
N GLU A 181 16.02 3.54 8.70
CA GLU A 181 16.97 2.44 8.49
C GLU A 181 16.26 1.09 8.66
N TRP A 182 15.43 1.01 9.70
CA TRP A 182 14.49 -0.09 9.95
C TRP A 182 13.31 0.35 10.83
N VAL A 183 12.22 -0.40 10.74
CA VAL A 183 11.01 -0.23 11.57
C VAL A 183 10.76 -1.50 12.38
N HIS A 184 10.64 -1.38 13.70
CA HIS A 184 10.34 -2.51 14.57
C HIS A 184 8.90 -2.43 15.08
N LEU A 185 8.07 -3.38 14.63
CA LEU A 185 6.69 -3.55 15.08
C LEU A 185 6.68 -4.35 16.39
N LYS A 186 7.16 -3.71 17.45
CA LYS A 186 7.51 -4.34 18.72
C LYS A 186 6.33 -5.02 19.41
N TRP A 187 5.22 -4.31 19.59
CA TRP A 187 4.02 -4.86 20.25
C TRP A 187 2.74 -4.22 19.72
N LEU A 188 2.05 -4.95 18.86
CA LEU A 188 0.88 -4.52 18.12
C LEU A 188 -0.16 -5.66 18.08
N PRO A 189 -0.80 -5.96 19.22
CA PRO A 189 -1.67 -7.14 19.39
C PRO A 189 -2.93 -7.12 18.51
N LYS A 190 -3.29 -5.95 17.98
CA LYS A 190 -4.49 -5.75 17.14
C LYS A 190 -4.17 -5.52 15.67
N LEU A 191 -2.90 -5.41 15.29
CA LEU A 191 -2.53 -5.12 13.91
C LEU A 191 -2.96 -6.27 13.01
N SER A 192 -3.76 -5.92 12.01
CA SER A 192 -4.33 -6.84 11.02
C SER A 192 -3.83 -6.54 9.61
N THR A 193 -3.52 -5.27 9.33
CA THR A 193 -3.11 -4.80 8.01
C THR A 193 -1.86 -3.94 8.11
N LEU A 194 -0.86 -4.26 7.29
CA LEU A 194 0.36 -3.49 7.14
C LEU A 194 0.57 -3.14 5.66
N THR A 195 0.75 -1.85 5.38
CA THR A 195 1.18 -1.37 4.06
C THR A 195 2.50 -0.62 4.20
N PHE A 196 3.52 -1.03 3.46
CA PHE A 196 4.79 -0.31 3.37
C PHE A 196 5.15 -0.04 1.91
N THR A 197 5.26 1.23 1.55
CA THR A 197 5.54 1.71 0.20
C THR A 197 6.82 2.54 0.16
N THR A 198 7.71 2.19 -0.77
CA THR A 198 8.92 2.95 -1.12
C THR A 198 9.85 3.21 0.07
N TRP A 199 10.41 2.14 0.65
CA TRP A 199 11.53 2.25 1.58
C TRP A 199 12.87 2.33 0.84
N ILE A 200 13.86 2.95 1.50
CA ILE A 200 15.22 3.19 0.99
C ILE A 200 16.20 2.77 2.09
N THR A 201 16.53 1.48 2.15
CA THR A 201 17.48 0.93 3.14
C THR A 201 18.23 -0.25 2.53
N GLN A 202 19.50 -0.43 2.92
CA GLN A 202 20.32 -1.58 2.51
C GLN A 202 19.98 -2.84 3.30
N GLN A 203 19.31 -2.68 4.44
CA GLN A 203 18.91 -3.76 5.34
C GLN A 203 17.45 -4.15 5.13
N ASP A 204 16.99 -5.15 5.88
CA ASP A 204 15.59 -5.50 5.90
C ASP A 204 14.79 -4.35 6.56
N PRO A 205 13.73 -3.83 5.91
CA PRO A 205 13.14 -2.54 6.26
C PRO A 205 12.23 -2.61 7.50
N LEU A 206 11.87 -3.82 7.93
CA LEU A 206 10.88 -4.02 8.97
C LEU A 206 11.13 -5.34 9.71
N TYR A 207 10.94 -5.30 11.03
CA TYR A 207 11.04 -6.45 11.92
C TYR A 207 9.74 -6.59 12.73
N PHE A 208 9.24 -7.82 12.85
CA PHE A 208 8.02 -8.12 13.60
C PHE A 208 8.35 -8.60 15.01
N GLY A 209 7.80 -7.92 16.02
CA GLY A 209 7.69 -8.41 17.37
C GLY A 209 6.35 -9.13 17.58
N TYR A 210 5.53 -8.67 18.53
CA TYR A 210 4.24 -9.30 18.83
C TYR A 210 3.09 -8.77 17.96
N VAL A 211 2.76 -9.52 16.89
CA VAL A 211 1.69 -9.19 15.90
C VAL A 211 0.76 -10.40 15.61
N PRO A 212 0.08 -10.99 16.61
CA PRO A 212 -0.63 -12.26 16.47
C PRO A 212 -1.84 -12.22 15.51
N LEU A 213 -2.38 -11.04 15.19
CA LEU A 213 -3.56 -10.87 14.34
C LEU A 213 -3.23 -10.38 12.93
N LEU A 214 -1.95 -10.30 12.56
CA LEU A 214 -1.55 -9.83 11.24
C LEU A 214 -2.11 -10.76 10.17
N GLN A 215 -2.86 -10.21 9.22
CA GLN A 215 -3.52 -10.97 8.16
C GLN A 215 -3.09 -10.52 6.78
N SER A 216 -2.92 -9.21 6.58
CA SER A 216 -2.66 -8.62 5.27
C SER A 216 -1.37 -7.81 5.28
N VAL A 217 -0.46 -8.14 4.36
CA VAL A 217 0.79 -7.41 4.15
C VAL A 217 0.86 -6.95 2.69
N SER A 218 1.01 -5.64 2.49
CA SER A 218 1.18 -5.01 1.18
C SER A 218 2.51 -4.27 1.11
N LEU A 219 3.40 -4.73 0.25
CA LEU A 219 4.74 -4.19 0.08
C LEU A 219 4.91 -3.64 -1.34
N THR A 220 5.36 -2.40 -1.45
CA THR A 220 5.65 -1.75 -2.73
C THR A 220 7.07 -1.21 -2.74
N ASN A 221 7.89 -1.61 -3.70
CA ASN A 221 9.25 -1.07 -3.83
C ASN A 221 9.67 -0.87 -5.28
N ILE A 222 10.61 0.07 -5.49
CA ILE A 222 11.29 0.30 -6.75
C ILE A 222 12.32 -0.81 -7.01
N GLY A 223 13.02 -1.30 -5.99
CA GLY A 223 14.12 -2.25 -6.15
C GLY A 223 15.32 -1.57 -6.79
N LEU A 224 15.99 -0.69 -6.05
CA LEU A 224 17.24 -0.06 -6.50
C LEU A 224 18.35 -1.12 -6.63
N SER A 225 19.40 -0.80 -7.39
CA SER A 225 20.49 -1.75 -7.70
C SER A 225 21.14 -2.32 -6.43
N TRP A 226 21.35 -1.46 -5.43
CA TRP A 226 21.95 -1.80 -4.14
C TRP A 226 20.96 -2.39 -3.12
N HIS A 227 19.65 -2.46 -3.40
CA HIS A 227 18.72 -3.18 -2.52
C HIS A 227 19.03 -4.69 -2.55
N LYS A 228 19.25 -5.25 -1.36
CA LYS A 228 19.19 -6.70 -1.11
C LYS A 228 17.81 -7.21 -1.54
N MET A 229 17.77 -8.41 -2.12
CA MET A 229 16.50 -9.08 -2.38
C MET A 229 15.85 -9.49 -1.06
N LEU A 230 14.57 -9.18 -0.90
CA LEU A 230 13.82 -9.47 0.31
C LEU A 230 13.46 -10.95 0.35
N LYS A 231 13.90 -11.64 1.41
CA LYS A 231 13.46 -12.99 1.74
C LYS A 231 12.21 -12.89 2.62
N LEU A 232 11.10 -13.45 2.15
CA LEU A 232 9.81 -13.34 2.84
C LEU A 232 9.78 -14.19 4.11
N SER A 233 10.50 -15.32 4.14
CA SER A 233 10.61 -16.14 5.35
C SER A 233 11.31 -15.38 6.50
N GLU A 234 12.45 -14.77 6.21
CA GLU A 234 13.21 -13.95 7.16
C GLU A 234 12.44 -12.67 7.55
N PHE A 235 11.83 -12.00 6.56
CA PHE A 235 11.10 -10.76 6.77
C PHE A 235 9.88 -10.92 7.66
N LEU A 236 9.06 -11.96 7.43
CA LEU A 236 7.85 -12.19 8.24
C LEU A 236 8.18 -12.81 9.60
N GLY A 237 9.32 -13.50 9.73
CA GLY A 237 9.72 -14.17 10.97
C GLY A 237 8.66 -15.17 11.42
N ASP A 238 8.07 -14.94 12.59
CA ASP A 238 7.01 -15.78 13.15
C ASP A 238 5.59 -15.38 12.73
N ALA A 239 5.44 -14.27 11.97
CA ALA A 239 4.13 -13.79 11.55
C ALA A 239 3.53 -14.68 10.45
N THR A 240 2.32 -15.18 10.69
CA THR A 240 1.55 -15.92 9.69
C THR A 240 0.50 -15.03 9.05
N ILE A 241 0.48 -14.91 7.73
CA ILE A 241 -0.43 -14.03 7.00
C ILE A 241 -1.43 -14.82 6.13
N SER A 242 -2.56 -14.21 5.80
CA SER A 242 -3.57 -14.78 4.89
C SER A 242 -3.58 -14.10 3.51
N ASN A 243 -3.12 -12.84 3.43
CA ASN A 243 -3.10 -12.06 2.21
C ASN A 243 -1.74 -11.39 2.02
N LEU A 244 -1.15 -11.56 0.84
CA LEU A 244 0.12 -10.94 0.46
C LEU A 244 -0.04 -10.16 -0.84
N GLN A 245 0.36 -8.89 -0.82
CA GLN A 245 0.46 -8.06 -2.01
C GLN A 245 1.87 -7.55 -2.20
N LEU A 246 2.44 -7.78 -3.39
CA LEU A 246 3.77 -7.33 -3.76
C LEU A 246 3.68 -6.48 -5.03
N ASN A 247 4.14 -5.24 -4.97
CA ASN A 247 4.05 -4.29 -6.07
C ASN A 247 5.43 -3.82 -6.51
N PHE A 248 5.72 -3.99 -7.79
CA PHE A 248 7.02 -3.74 -8.40
C PHE A 248 6.97 -2.40 -9.16
N LYS A 249 7.74 -1.41 -8.68
CA LYS A 249 7.79 -0.07 -9.29
C LYS A 249 8.92 0.09 -10.32
N SER A 250 9.69 -0.96 -10.57
CA SER A 250 10.64 -1.06 -11.68
C SER A 250 10.66 -2.49 -12.22
N GLU A 251 11.52 -2.72 -13.21
CA GLU A 251 11.76 -4.02 -13.82
C GLU A 251 12.40 -5.03 -12.86
N LYS A 252 13.04 -4.59 -11.77
CA LYS A 252 13.69 -5.48 -10.79
C LYS A 252 12.65 -6.24 -9.96
N ILE A 253 12.77 -7.56 -9.94
CA ILE A 253 12.11 -8.41 -8.94
C ILE A 253 12.93 -8.32 -7.65
N TRP A 254 12.44 -7.54 -6.69
CA TRP A 254 13.15 -7.28 -5.43
C TRP A 254 12.87 -8.31 -4.34
N VAL A 255 12.15 -9.41 -4.66
CA VAL A 255 11.86 -10.52 -3.74
C VAL A 255 12.68 -11.73 -4.14
N GLN A 256 13.35 -12.36 -3.18
CA GLN A 256 14.11 -13.57 -3.39
C GLN A 256 13.17 -14.78 -3.40
N PRO A 257 13.18 -15.61 -4.45
CA PRO A 257 12.57 -16.94 -4.41
C PRO A 257 13.22 -17.82 -3.35
N GLU A 258 12.40 -18.51 -2.57
CA GLU A 258 12.83 -19.34 -1.43
C GLU A 258 12.22 -20.73 -1.52
N GLY A 259 12.92 -21.73 -0.99
CA GLY A 259 12.44 -23.10 -0.96
C GLY A 259 11.17 -23.27 -0.11
N PRO A 260 10.31 -24.26 -0.45
CA PRO A 260 9.01 -24.44 0.22
C PRO A 260 9.13 -24.67 1.73
N LYS A 261 10.20 -25.33 2.19
CA LYS A 261 10.47 -25.56 3.61
C LYS A 261 10.70 -24.26 4.40
N LEU A 262 11.31 -23.25 3.78
CA LEU A 262 11.57 -21.95 4.41
C LEU A 262 10.29 -21.11 4.49
N LEU A 263 9.42 -21.21 3.48
CA LEU A 263 8.19 -20.42 3.40
C LEU A 263 7.01 -21.02 4.18
N LEU A 264 6.99 -22.34 4.34
CA LEU A 264 5.89 -23.05 5.01
C LEU A 264 5.46 -22.43 6.36
N PRO A 265 6.37 -22.04 7.28
CA PRO A 265 5.99 -21.45 8.57
C PRO A 265 5.15 -20.18 8.44
N VAL A 266 5.48 -19.32 7.46
CA VAL A 266 4.84 -18.00 7.27
C VAL A 266 3.67 -18.05 6.28
N PHE A 267 3.68 -19.00 5.34
CA PHE A 267 2.69 -19.13 4.27
C PHE A 267 1.65 -20.24 4.47
N GLN A 268 1.73 -21.03 5.53
CA GLN A 268 0.77 -22.11 5.83
C GLN A 268 -0.71 -21.67 5.82
N LYS A 269 -1.00 -20.38 6.12
CA LYS A 269 -2.34 -19.79 6.13
C LYS A 269 -2.60 -18.82 4.97
N LEU A 270 -1.63 -18.65 4.07
CA LEU A 270 -1.73 -17.73 2.94
C LEU A 270 -2.78 -18.25 1.96
N ARG A 271 -3.82 -17.44 1.68
CA ARG A 271 -4.95 -17.80 0.81
C ARG A 271 -5.01 -16.96 -0.46
N LEU A 272 -4.52 -15.73 -0.41
CA LEU A 272 -4.53 -14.82 -1.54
C LEU A 272 -3.15 -14.17 -1.73
N VAL A 273 -2.65 -14.24 -2.96
CA VAL A 273 -1.44 -13.51 -3.37
C VAL A 273 -1.78 -12.61 -4.55
N ASN A 274 -1.32 -11.36 -4.48
CA ASN A 274 -1.46 -10.39 -5.54
C ASN A 274 -0.10 -9.77 -5.92
N LEU A 275 0.39 -10.10 -7.11
CA LEU A 275 1.61 -9.52 -7.67
C LEU A 275 1.23 -8.41 -8.64
N ILE A 276 1.71 -7.20 -8.41
CA ILE A 276 1.26 -5.99 -9.12
C ILE A 276 2.43 -5.35 -9.87
N ASN A 277 2.18 -4.93 -11.11
CA ASN A 277 3.11 -4.21 -11.98
C ASN A 277 4.41 -4.99 -12.25
N ILE A 278 4.31 -6.31 -12.44
CA ILE A 278 5.43 -7.09 -12.98
C ILE A 278 5.71 -6.59 -14.40
N SER A 279 7.00 -6.35 -14.70
CA SER A 279 7.44 -5.90 -16.03
C SER A 279 7.02 -6.88 -17.12
N GLU A 280 6.59 -6.35 -18.27
CA GLU A 280 6.22 -7.18 -19.42
C GLU A 280 7.39 -7.98 -19.99
N GLU A 281 8.64 -7.60 -19.68
CA GLU A 281 9.86 -8.31 -20.08
C GLU A 281 10.14 -9.53 -19.18
N CYS A 282 9.61 -9.55 -17.96
CA CYS A 282 9.88 -10.60 -16.98
C CYS A 282 9.23 -11.95 -17.37
N ASP A 283 9.88 -13.05 -17.00
CA ASP A 283 9.24 -14.37 -16.94
C ASP A 283 8.41 -14.46 -15.64
N LEU A 284 7.31 -15.21 -15.64
CA LEU A 284 6.49 -15.45 -14.45
C LEU A 284 6.88 -16.73 -13.71
N ASN A 285 7.74 -17.58 -14.29
CA ASN A 285 8.12 -18.87 -13.71
C ASN A 285 8.69 -18.77 -12.29
N TRP A 286 9.39 -17.67 -11.97
CA TRP A 286 9.88 -17.43 -10.61
C TRP A 286 8.75 -17.48 -9.58
N THR A 287 7.54 -17.06 -9.93
CA THR A 287 6.41 -17.02 -9.01
C THR A 287 5.95 -18.40 -8.53
N MET A 288 6.41 -19.49 -9.16
CA MET A 288 6.11 -20.87 -8.75
C MET A 288 6.57 -21.19 -7.33
N PHE A 289 7.65 -20.55 -6.85
CA PHE A 289 8.12 -20.73 -5.47
C PHE A 289 7.00 -20.41 -4.45
N ILE A 290 6.11 -19.47 -4.78
CA ILE A 290 4.98 -19.08 -3.92
C ILE A 290 3.95 -20.20 -3.85
N LEU A 291 3.60 -20.83 -4.98
CA LEU A 291 2.71 -21.99 -4.98
C LEU A 291 3.31 -23.12 -4.15
N GLU A 292 4.61 -23.40 -4.35
CA GLU A 292 5.31 -24.47 -3.65
C GLU A 292 5.36 -24.24 -2.13
N GLY A 293 5.55 -22.98 -1.70
CA GLY A 293 5.63 -22.61 -0.28
C GLY A 293 4.28 -22.38 0.41
N ALA A 294 3.19 -22.18 -0.32
CA ALA A 294 1.88 -21.79 0.23
C ALA A 294 0.80 -22.88 0.01
N PRO A 295 0.76 -23.92 0.86
CA PRO A 295 -0.16 -25.06 0.66
C PRO A 295 -1.64 -24.72 0.80
N SER A 296 -1.99 -23.58 1.40
CA SER A 296 -3.37 -23.09 1.58
C SER A 296 -3.79 -22.02 0.57
N LEU A 297 -2.97 -21.74 -0.44
CA LEU A 297 -3.26 -20.71 -1.43
C LEU A 297 -4.51 -21.08 -2.24
N GLU A 298 -5.50 -20.19 -2.27
CA GLU A 298 -6.79 -20.39 -2.94
C GLU A 298 -6.87 -19.54 -4.23
N GLU A 299 -6.39 -18.30 -4.17
CA GLU A 299 -6.40 -17.36 -5.30
C GLU A 299 -5.02 -16.77 -5.56
N PHE A 300 -4.59 -16.79 -6.83
CA PHE A 300 -3.34 -16.20 -7.27
C PHE A 300 -3.54 -15.17 -8.38
N HIS A 301 -3.21 -13.92 -8.09
CA HIS A 301 -3.38 -12.78 -9.00
C HIS A 301 -2.04 -12.22 -9.43
N ILE A 302 -1.90 -11.99 -10.73
CA ILE A 302 -0.69 -11.45 -11.35
C ILE A 302 -1.09 -10.34 -12.30
N THR A 303 -0.55 -9.14 -12.11
CA THR A 303 -0.72 -8.01 -13.01
C THR A 303 0.61 -7.69 -13.70
N VAL A 304 0.66 -8.00 -14.99
CA VAL A 304 1.79 -7.74 -15.88
C VAL A 304 1.55 -6.44 -16.62
N ARG A 305 2.35 -5.41 -16.33
CA ARG A 305 2.10 -4.07 -16.86
C ARG A 305 3.29 -3.14 -16.73
N ASP A 306 3.71 -2.58 -17.87
CA ASP A 306 4.66 -1.48 -17.91
C ASP A 306 3.92 -0.13 -17.83
N HIS A 307 4.07 0.56 -16.69
CA HIS A 307 3.58 1.92 -16.52
C HIS A 307 4.59 2.93 -17.09
N PHE A 308 4.60 3.12 -18.42
CA PHE A 308 5.51 4.08 -19.09
C PHE A 308 5.38 5.55 -18.65
N CYS A 309 4.39 5.89 -17.82
CA CYS A 309 4.25 7.21 -17.20
C CYS A 309 4.82 7.30 -15.77
N GLU A 310 5.17 6.16 -15.16
CA GLU A 310 5.77 6.06 -13.83
C GLU A 310 7.21 5.55 -13.91
N MET A 311 7.51 4.70 -14.89
CA MET A 311 8.86 4.17 -15.11
C MET A 311 9.81 5.25 -15.60
N LEU A 312 10.94 5.39 -14.91
CA LEU A 312 12.07 6.20 -15.36
C LEU A 312 12.79 5.45 -16.49
N ARG A 313 12.81 6.04 -17.69
CA ARG A 313 13.38 5.41 -18.91
C ARG A 313 14.67 6.06 -19.40
N ASP A 314 14.94 7.28 -18.96
CA ASP A 314 16.18 7.98 -19.29
C ASP A 314 17.35 7.25 -18.64
N GLU A 315 18.30 6.78 -19.46
CA GLU A 315 19.40 5.92 -19.00
C GLU A 315 20.34 6.64 -18.03
N GLU A 316 20.61 7.93 -18.26
CA GLU A 316 21.48 8.73 -17.39
C GLU A 316 20.82 8.95 -16.03
N LEU A 317 19.52 9.29 -16.01
CA LEU A 317 18.78 9.45 -14.76
C LEU A 317 18.63 8.11 -14.03
N ARG A 318 18.41 7.00 -14.75
CA ARG A 318 18.36 5.66 -14.14
C ARG A 318 19.67 5.32 -13.43
N LYS A 319 20.81 5.57 -14.07
CA LYS A 319 22.14 5.41 -13.46
C LYS A 319 22.30 6.34 -12.25
N ARG A 320 21.93 7.62 -12.39
CA ARG A 320 22.02 8.62 -11.32
C ARG A 320 21.20 8.24 -10.09
N TYR A 321 20.02 7.67 -10.28
CA TYR A 321 19.12 7.23 -9.20
C TYR A 321 19.28 5.76 -8.83
N ALA A 322 20.36 5.11 -9.27
CA ALA A 322 20.71 3.73 -8.94
C ALA A 322 19.58 2.71 -9.23
N TYR A 323 18.86 2.89 -10.34
CA TYR A 323 17.95 1.86 -10.82
C TYR A 323 18.74 0.60 -11.21
N SER A 324 18.12 -0.57 -11.02
CA SER A 324 18.72 -1.83 -11.45
C SER A 324 18.97 -1.85 -12.96
N GLU A 325 20.13 -2.40 -13.34
CA GLU A 325 20.44 -2.78 -14.71
C GLU A 325 20.00 -4.20 -15.04
N GLU A 326 19.76 -5.03 -14.00
CA GLU A 326 19.16 -6.36 -14.12
C GLU A 326 17.68 -6.20 -14.47
N LYS A 327 17.40 -6.24 -15.79
CA LYS A 327 16.05 -6.20 -16.35
C LYS A 327 15.39 -7.57 -16.48
N LYS A 328 16.19 -8.63 -16.39
CA LYS A 328 15.75 -10.02 -16.52
C LYS A 328 15.38 -10.51 -15.12
N GLY A 329 14.27 -11.23 -15.04
CA GLY A 329 13.72 -11.74 -13.78
C GLY A 329 14.69 -12.66 -13.04
N VAL A 330 14.23 -13.19 -11.92
CA VAL A 330 15.02 -14.13 -11.12
C VAL A 330 14.85 -15.53 -11.68
N ASP A 331 15.95 -16.26 -11.87
CA ASP A 331 15.87 -17.67 -12.23
C ASP A 331 15.41 -18.46 -11.00
N TRP A 332 14.31 -19.21 -11.16
CA TRP A 332 13.87 -20.22 -10.21
C TRP A 332 14.09 -21.56 -10.88
N GLU A 333 14.97 -22.38 -10.31
CA GLU A 333 15.14 -23.77 -10.74
C GLU A 333 13.77 -24.44 -10.63
N GLY A 334 13.27 -24.92 -11.77
CA GLY A 334 11.86 -25.29 -11.93
C GLY A 334 11.35 -26.24 -10.85
N SER A 335 10.03 -26.21 -10.64
CA SER A 335 9.34 -27.00 -9.61
C SER A 335 9.87 -28.42 -9.53
N ALA A 336 10.11 -28.90 -8.30
CA ALA A 336 10.50 -30.28 -8.06
C ALA A 336 9.57 -31.21 -8.84
N SER A 337 10.13 -32.08 -9.68
CA SER A 337 9.36 -32.96 -10.56
C SER A 337 8.28 -33.70 -9.76
N GLY A 338 7.01 -33.44 -10.08
CA GLY A 338 5.87 -34.05 -9.41
C GLY A 338 5.25 -33.25 -8.26
N PHE A 339 5.63 -31.98 -8.04
CA PHE A 339 4.91 -31.09 -7.10
C PHE A 339 3.42 -30.98 -7.46
N LYS A 340 2.56 -31.04 -6.44
CA LYS A 340 1.10 -30.92 -6.55
C LYS A 340 0.53 -29.98 -5.49
N HIS A 341 -0.23 -28.98 -5.96
CA HIS A 341 -1.00 -28.05 -5.16
C HIS A 341 -2.47 -28.43 -5.19
N HIS A 342 -3.10 -28.51 -4.03
CA HIS A 342 -4.44 -29.10 -3.85
C HIS A 342 -5.50 -28.08 -3.40
N LYS A 343 -5.17 -26.79 -3.39
CA LYS A 343 -6.08 -25.73 -2.91
C LYS A 343 -6.18 -24.52 -3.81
N LEU A 344 -5.26 -24.35 -4.78
CA LEU A 344 -5.35 -23.25 -5.72
C LEU A 344 -6.56 -23.46 -6.64
N LEU A 345 -7.59 -22.65 -6.47
CA LEU A 345 -8.83 -22.72 -7.24
C LEU A 345 -8.80 -21.75 -8.43
N VAL A 346 -8.19 -20.57 -8.25
CA VAL A 346 -8.27 -19.49 -9.24
C VAL A 346 -6.91 -18.87 -9.55
N LEU A 347 -6.59 -18.78 -10.84
CA LEU A 347 -5.49 -18.00 -11.38
C LEU A 347 -6.03 -16.81 -12.18
N LYS A 348 -5.64 -15.57 -11.83
CA LYS A 348 -5.96 -14.38 -12.61
C LYS A 348 -4.69 -13.71 -13.12
N ILE A 349 -4.55 -13.60 -14.44
CA ILE A 349 -3.45 -12.86 -15.07
C ILE A 349 -4.00 -11.66 -15.81
N PHE A 350 -3.66 -10.48 -15.32
CA PHE A 350 -3.92 -9.21 -15.97
C PHE A 350 -2.73 -8.80 -16.84
N GLY A 351 -3.02 -8.33 -18.05
CA GLY A 351 -1.98 -7.98 -19.01
C GLY A 351 -1.32 -9.17 -19.69
N PHE A 352 -2.01 -10.31 -19.74
CA PHE A 352 -1.55 -11.51 -20.41
C PHE A 352 -1.26 -11.25 -21.89
N ARG A 353 -0.18 -11.85 -22.42
CA ARG A 353 0.16 -11.82 -23.84
C ARG A 353 0.25 -13.24 -24.39
N PRO A 354 -0.18 -13.50 -25.64
CA PRO A 354 -0.17 -14.83 -26.24
C PRO A 354 1.24 -15.31 -26.68
N GLU A 355 2.27 -14.93 -25.93
CA GLU A 355 3.68 -15.30 -26.12
C GLU A 355 3.97 -16.63 -25.39
N ASP A 356 4.94 -17.41 -25.87
CA ASP A 356 5.21 -18.75 -25.33
C ASP A 356 5.57 -18.74 -23.84
N LYS A 357 6.27 -17.71 -23.34
CA LYS A 357 6.60 -17.61 -21.91
C LYS A 357 5.36 -17.60 -20.99
N PHE A 358 4.32 -16.85 -21.37
CA PHE A 358 3.08 -16.79 -20.58
C PHE A 358 2.23 -18.04 -20.75
N VAL A 359 2.20 -18.61 -21.96
CA VAL A 359 1.51 -19.88 -22.22
C VAL A 359 2.15 -21.02 -21.42
N ASN A 360 3.48 -21.12 -21.44
CA ASN A 360 4.24 -22.12 -20.70
C ASN A 360 4.03 -21.95 -19.20
N TYR A 361 4.06 -20.72 -18.68
CA TYR A 361 3.76 -20.45 -17.28
C TYR A 361 2.37 -20.96 -16.86
N VAL A 362 1.31 -20.63 -17.63
CA VAL A 362 -0.05 -21.11 -17.32
C VAL A 362 -0.11 -22.63 -17.34
N ARG A 363 0.57 -23.28 -18.29
CA ARG A 363 0.66 -24.75 -18.34
C ARG A 363 1.35 -25.32 -17.12
N SER A 364 2.47 -24.73 -16.67
CA SER A 364 3.16 -25.15 -15.46
C SER A 364 2.27 -25.03 -14.22
N VAL A 365 1.48 -23.95 -14.11
CA VAL A 365 0.49 -23.82 -13.03
C VAL A 365 -0.60 -24.89 -13.13
N MET A 366 -1.13 -25.17 -14.32
CA MET A 366 -2.13 -26.21 -14.55
C MET A 366 -1.62 -27.62 -14.24
N GLU A 367 -0.34 -27.89 -14.50
CA GLU A 367 0.29 -29.17 -14.18
C GLU A 367 0.54 -29.32 -12.68
N ALA A 368 0.87 -28.23 -12.00
CA ALA A 368 1.11 -28.19 -10.56
C ALA A 368 -0.18 -28.18 -9.73
N ALA A 369 -1.23 -27.48 -10.15
CA ALA A 369 -2.45 -27.29 -9.35
C ALA A 369 -3.57 -28.26 -9.78
N GLU A 370 -3.85 -29.26 -8.93
CA GLU A 370 -4.87 -30.29 -9.21
C GLU A 370 -6.29 -29.78 -9.05
N SER A 371 -6.50 -28.84 -8.12
CA SER A 371 -7.83 -28.27 -7.80
C SER A 371 -8.12 -26.98 -8.55
N LEU A 372 -7.35 -26.67 -9.59
CA LEU A 372 -7.52 -25.45 -10.35
C LEU A 372 -8.82 -25.50 -11.15
N ASP A 373 -9.77 -24.64 -10.80
CA ASP A 373 -11.09 -24.57 -11.41
C ASP A 373 -11.15 -23.52 -12.51
N ASP A 374 -10.64 -22.32 -12.26
CA ASP A 374 -10.79 -21.18 -13.16
C ASP A 374 -9.48 -20.45 -13.45
N ILE A 375 -9.25 -20.15 -14.73
CA ILE A 375 -8.14 -19.31 -15.19
C ILE A 375 -8.70 -18.10 -15.92
N PHE A 376 -8.47 -16.91 -15.39
CA PHE A 376 -8.89 -15.65 -16.00
C PHE A 376 -7.71 -14.95 -16.65
N LEU A 377 -7.72 -14.87 -17.99
CA LEU A 377 -6.68 -14.19 -18.76
C LEU A 377 -7.25 -12.87 -19.30
N PHE A 378 -6.81 -11.76 -18.72
CA PHE A 378 -7.20 -10.43 -19.17
C PHE A 378 -6.12 -9.86 -20.10
N ASN A 379 -6.58 -9.17 -21.13
CA ASN A 379 -5.69 -8.54 -22.11
C ASN A 379 -4.84 -7.39 -21.49
N LYS A 380 -3.91 -6.86 -22.28
CA LYS A 380 -3.00 -5.76 -21.90
C LYS A 380 -3.74 -4.60 -21.20
N LEU A 381 -3.41 -4.39 -19.94
CA LEU A 381 -3.86 -3.23 -19.17
C LEU A 381 -2.99 -2.02 -19.52
N VAL A 382 -3.62 -0.88 -19.81
CA VAL A 382 -2.89 0.34 -20.18
C VAL A 382 -3.46 1.53 -19.44
N CYS A 383 -2.56 2.33 -18.85
CA CYS A 383 -2.95 3.48 -18.06
C CYS A 383 -3.52 4.56 -18.97
N GLU A 384 -4.46 5.39 -18.49
CA GLU A 384 -5.03 6.48 -19.30
C GLU A 384 -3.94 7.35 -19.94
N ARG A 385 -2.93 7.72 -19.14
CA ARG A 385 -1.77 8.52 -19.58
C ARG A 385 -0.88 7.79 -20.60
N CYS A 386 -0.97 6.47 -20.66
CA CYS A 386 -0.16 5.59 -21.49
C CYS A 386 -0.89 5.16 -22.77
N LYS A 387 -2.21 5.42 -22.90
CA LYS A 387 -3.04 4.92 -24.00
C LYS A 387 -2.51 5.28 -25.38
N HIS A 388 -1.92 6.46 -25.53
CA HIS A 388 -1.36 6.91 -26.81
C HIS A 388 -0.06 6.21 -27.20
N LYS A 389 0.67 5.67 -26.21
CA LYS A 389 1.94 4.95 -26.44
C LYS A 389 1.74 3.47 -26.77
N VAL A 390 0.52 2.94 -26.63
CA VAL A 390 0.22 1.52 -26.88
C VAL A 390 -0.80 1.40 -28.02
N PRO A 391 -0.49 0.63 -29.07
CA PRO A 391 -1.41 0.38 -30.17
C PRO A 391 -2.79 -0.07 -29.68
N LYS A 392 -3.87 0.43 -30.29
CA LYS A 392 -5.24 0.04 -29.93
C LYS A 392 -5.45 -1.47 -30.05
N ALA A 393 -4.90 -2.09 -31.11
CA ALA A 393 -4.97 -3.53 -31.34
C ALA A 393 -4.44 -4.37 -30.17
N SER A 394 -3.39 -3.90 -29.48
CA SER A 394 -2.81 -4.59 -28.32
C SER A 394 -3.72 -4.54 -27.08
N ARG A 395 -4.73 -3.66 -27.06
CA ARG A 395 -5.65 -3.46 -25.93
C ARG A 395 -7.05 -4.00 -26.20
N SER A 396 -7.41 -4.20 -27.47
CA SER A 396 -8.72 -4.72 -27.87
C SER A 396 -8.90 -6.17 -27.46
N PRO A 397 -10.09 -6.60 -27.03
CA PRO A 397 -10.34 -8.00 -26.71
C PRO A 397 -9.93 -8.94 -27.85
N TRP A 398 -9.31 -10.08 -27.54
CA TRP A 398 -8.90 -11.04 -28.55
C TRP A 398 -10.09 -11.52 -29.39
N PRO A 399 -9.97 -11.63 -30.73
CA PRO A 399 -11.01 -12.24 -31.56
C PRO A 399 -11.29 -13.70 -31.15
N LYS A 400 -12.51 -14.18 -31.42
CA LYS A 400 -12.92 -15.57 -31.08
C LYS A 400 -11.93 -16.63 -31.58
N LYS A 401 -11.43 -16.49 -32.83
CA LYS A 401 -10.42 -17.40 -33.41
C LYS A 401 -9.11 -17.42 -32.63
N GLN A 402 -8.63 -16.26 -32.19
CA GLN A 402 -7.40 -16.15 -31.41
C GLN A 402 -7.58 -16.74 -30.01
N ARG A 403 -8.72 -16.50 -29.35
CA ARG A 403 -9.06 -17.13 -28.06
C ARG A 403 -9.10 -18.65 -28.15
N PHE A 404 -9.70 -19.18 -29.22
CA PHE A 404 -9.74 -20.63 -29.48
C PHE A 404 -8.35 -21.22 -29.67
N SER A 405 -7.52 -20.60 -30.52
CA SER A 405 -6.13 -21.01 -30.73
C SER A 405 -5.30 -20.96 -29.44
N LEU A 406 -5.44 -19.89 -28.65
CA LEU A 406 -4.73 -19.73 -27.38
C LEU A 406 -5.16 -20.79 -26.36
N ARG A 407 -6.47 -21.05 -26.25
CA ARG A 407 -7.00 -22.13 -25.39
C ARG A 407 -6.41 -23.48 -25.78
N ASN A 408 -6.36 -23.81 -27.07
CA ASN A 408 -5.77 -25.06 -27.53
C ASN A 408 -4.28 -25.14 -27.19
N ARG A 409 -3.51 -24.06 -27.38
CA ARG A 409 -2.08 -24.00 -27.01
C ARG A 409 -1.85 -24.24 -25.51
N ILE A 410 -2.71 -23.67 -24.66
CA ILE A 410 -2.63 -23.87 -23.20
C ILE A 410 -3.03 -25.31 -22.85
N MET A 411 -4.15 -25.81 -23.36
CA MET A 411 -4.67 -27.14 -23.00
C MET A 411 -3.86 -28.30 -23.57
N ASN A 412 -3.14 -28.11 -24.67
CA ASN A 412 -2.50 -29.20 -25.42
C ASN A 412 -1.54 -30.03 -24.55
N GLY A 413 -1.80 -31.30 -24.30
CA GLY A 413 -0.93 -32.15 -23.47
C GLY A 413 -0.98 -31.84 -21.97
N THR A 414 -1.96 -31.06 -21.51
CA THR A 414 -2.26 -30.89 -20.07
C THR A 414 -3.43 -31.80 -19.70
N ASN A 415 -3.42 -32.36 -18.48
CA ASN A 415 -4.52 -33.17 -17.94
C ASN A 415 -5.47 -32.37 -17.02
N SER A 416 -5.35 -31.05 -17.01
CA SER A 416 -6.15 -30.18 -16.14
C SER A 416 -7.55 -29.97 -16.70
N PHE A 417 -8.55 -29.87 -15.83
CA PHE A 417 -9.95 -29.57 -16.17
C PHE A 417 -10.31 -28.09 -16.02
N ALA A 418 -9.33 -27.24 -15.70
CA ALA A 418 -9.56 -25.82 -15.45
C ALA A 418 -10.23 -25.11 -16.64
N VAL A 419 -11.21 -24.26 -16.34
CA VAL A 419 -11.92 -23.46 -17.33
C VAL A 419 -11.16 -22.16 -17.62
N ILE A 420 -10.78 -21.97 -18.88
CA ILE A 420 -10.06 -20.76 -19.31
C ILE A 420 -11.04 -19.69 -19.80
N HIS A 421 -11.09 -18.58 -19.07
CA HIS A 421 -11.88 -17.38 -19.35
C HIS A 421 -11.05 -16.28 -19.99
N PHE A 422 -11.69 -15.52 -20.88
CA PHE A 422 -11.10 -14.35 -21.55
C PHE A 422 -12.01 -13.12 -21.38
N PRO A 423 -12.08 -12.53 -20.17
CA PRO A 423 -13.01 -11.43 -19.90
C PRO A 423 -12.64 -10.15 -20.64
N SER A 424 -13.61 -9.27 -20.85
CA SER A 424 -13.37 -7.89 -21.27
C SER A 424 -12.90 -7.05 -20.09
N SER A 425 -11.89 -6.21 -20.28
CA SER A 425 -11.31 -5.32 -19.26
C SER A 425 -12.24 -4.22 -18.74
N SER A 426 -13.51 -4.17 -19.18
CA SER A 426 -14.52 -3.19 -18.82
C SER A 426 -15.38 -3.57 -17.61
N SER A 427 -15.02 -4.62 -16.87
CA SER A 427 -15.84 -5.18 -15.79
C SER A 427 -15.10 -5.36 -14.46
N HIS A 428 -14.23 -4.42 -14.06
CA HIS A 428 -13.73 -4.29 -12.67
C HIS A 428 -13.41 -2.84 -12.33
#